data_AF-A0A842KWX3-F1
#
_entry.id   AF-A0A842KWX3-F1
#
_cell.length_a   1.000
_cell.length_b   1.000
_cell.length_c   1.000
_cell.angle_alpha   90.00
_cell.angle_beta   90.00
_cell.angle_gamma   90.00
#
_symmetry.space_group_name_H-M   'P 1'
#
loop_
_entity.id
_entity.type
_entity.pdbx_description
1 polymer ?
#
loop_
_entity_poly.entity_id
_entity_poly.type
_entity_poly.pdbx_seq_one_letter_code
_entity_poly.pdbx_strand_id
1 'polypeptide(L)'
;MPKNGVNEPKLVRGGGHKSYKWSKKENMLKLEKLRELIISLNNEIENGALVVVEGPKDAIALKEIGLLGEPYLYSHNSDHIELFKLAFKSSKVIILVDNDREGRYICKKLVTELGAKGIKYDIWYRKQFYKIGKGMISHLEEISSLIRKFE
;
A
#
# COMPACT_ATOMS: atom_id res chain seq x y z
N MET A 1 -18.14 -35.92 1.91
CA MET A 1 -17.94 -34.49 2.21
C MET A 1 -16.97 -33.93 1.17
N PRO A 2 -17.37 -33.02 0.27
CA PRO A 2 -16.46 -32.50 -0.73
C PRO A 2 -15.49 -31.51 -0.08
N LYS A 3 -14.19 -31.68 -0.40
CA LYS A 3 -13.12 -30.77 -0.02
C LYS A 3 -13.34 -29.44 -0.75
N ASN A 4 -13.34 -28.33 -0.01
CA ASN A 4 -13.35 -26.98 -0.55
C ASN A 4 -12.19 -26.81 -1.55
N GLY A 5 -12.53 -26.75 -2.83
CA GLY A 5 -11.59 -26.47 -3.92
C GLY A 5 -11.11 -25.04 -3.80
N VAL A 6 -9.98 -24.84 -3.13
CA VAL A 6 -9.20 -23.62 -3.24
C VAL A 6 -8.73 -23.53 -4.69
N ASN A 7 -9.13 -22.48 -5.42
CA ASN A 7 -8.66 -22.23 -6.78
C ASN A 7 -7.15 -21.93 -6.73
N GLU A 8 -6.34 -22.99 -6.83
CA GLU A 8 -4.91 -22.88 -7.01
C GLU A 8 -4.60 -22.38 -8.43
N PRO A 9 -3.59 -21.53 -8.61
CA PRO A 9 -3.20 -21.03 -9.92
C PRO A 9 -2.76 -22.18 -10.85
N LYS A 10 -3.27 -22.16 -12.09
CA LYS A 10 -2.85 -23.12 -13.11
C LYS A 10 -1.44 -22.76 -13.62
N LEU A 11 -0.49 -23.67 -13.41
CA LEU A 11 0.84 -23.61 -14.00
C LEU A 11 0.72 -23.69 -15.52
N VAL A 12 1.09 -22.62 -16.24
CA VAL A 12 1.27 -22.66 -17.69
C VAL A 12 2.73 -23.02 -17.96
N ARG A 13 2.99 -24.23 -18.46
CA ARG A 13 4.33 -24.66 -18.85
C ARG A 13 4.68 -24.05 -20.21
N GLY A 14 5.41 -22.95 -20.19
CA GLY A 14 6.08 -22.38 -21.36
C GLY A 14 7.35 -21.65 -20.90
N GLY A 15 8.51 -22.08 -21.43
CA GLY A 15 9.83 -21.43 -21.38
C GLY A 15 10.18 -20.57 -20.16
N GLY A 16 10.96 -21.13 -19.23
CA GLY A 16 11.96 -20.39 -18.43
C GLY A 16 11.50 -19.55 -17.25
N HIS A 17 10.30 -18.97 -17.23
CA HIS A 17 9.83 -18.14 -16.09
C HIS A 17 8.43 -18.52 -15.63
N LYS A 18 8.27 -18.82 -14.32
CA LYS A 18 6.97 -19.11 -13.69
C LYS A 18 6.11 -17.84 -13.69
N SER A 19 5.27 -17.66 -14.71
CA SER A 19 4.26 -16.60 -14.73
C SER A 19 2.93 -17.15 -14.22
N TYR A 20 2.47 -16.62 -13.09
CA TYR A 20 1.15 -16.91 -12.55
C TYR A 20 0.10 -16.17 -13.40
N LYS A 21 -0.58 -16.88 -14.31
CA LYS A 21 -1.62 -16.30 -15.16
C LYS A 21 -2.97 -16.32 -14.43
N TRP A 22 -3.22 -15.30 -13.61
CA TRP A 22 -4.56 -15.05 -13.05
C TRP A 22 -5.59 -14.88 -14.18
N SER A 23 -6.84 -15.30 -13.95
CA SER A 23 -7.91 -15.04 -14.93
C SER A 23 -8.19 -13.53 -15.03
N LYS A 24 -8.50 -13.01 -16.22
CA LYS A 24 -8.83 -11.58 -16.43
C LYS A 24 -9.85 -11.06 -15.41
N LYS A 25 -10.85 -11.89 -15.08
CA LYS A 25 -11.90 -11.62 -14.08
C LYS A 25 -11.34 -11.40 -12.67
N GLU A 26 -10.34 -12.17 -12.27
CA GLU A 26 -9.73 -12.07 -10.94
C GLU A 26 -8.89 -10.80 -10.79
N ASN A 27 -8.15 -10.43 -11.83
CA ASN A 27 -7.41 -9.17 -11.84
C ASN A 27 -8.35 -7.96 -11.74
N MET A 28 -9.48 -7.98 -12.46
CA MET A 28 -10.52 -6.95 -12.31
C MET A 28 -11.06 -6.86 -10.88
N LEU A 29 -11.34 -8.00 -10.23
CA LEU A 29 -11.84 -7.99 -8.84
C LEU A 29 -10.80 -7.42 -7.86
N LYS A 30 -9.52 -7.70 -8.06
CA LYS A 30 -8.45 -7.14 -7.23
C LYS A 30 -8.30 -5.65 -7.45
N LEU A 31 -8.42 -5.17 -8.68
CA LEU A 31 -8.42 -3.73 -8.99
C LEU A 31 -9.58 -3.00 -8.32
N GLU A 32 -10.79 -3.55 -8.38
CA GLU A 32 -11.95 -2.97 -7.70
C GLU A 32 -11.71 -2.83 -6.19
N LYS A 33 -11.16 -3.88 -5.56
CA LYS A 33 -10.79 -3.83 -4.14
C LYS A 33 -9.70 -2.81 -3.81
N LEU A 34 -8.76 -2.55 -4.73
CA LEU A 34 -7.77 -1.48 -4.54
C LEU A 34 -8.43 -0.11 -4.61
N ARG A 35 -9.40 0.09 -5.50
CA ARG A 35 -10.19 1.33 -5.58
C ARG A 35 -11.03 1.54 -4.31
N GLU A 36 -11.71 0.51 -3.82
CA GLU A 36 -12.43 0.54 -2.53
C GLU A 36 -11.49 0.89 -1.36
N LEU A 37 -10.27 0.33 -1.36
CA LEU A 37 -9.27 0.63 -0.34
C LEU A 37 -8.83 2.10 -0.37
N ILE A 38 -8.72 2.69 -1.57
CA ILE A 38 -8.40 4.11 -1.74
C ILE A 38 -9.55 5.01 -1.29
N ILE A 39 -10.79 4.67 -1.61
CA ILE A 39 -11.96 5.41 -1.09
C ILE A 39 -11.95 5.39 0.44
N SER A 40 -11.70 4.23 1.04
CA SER A 40 -11.58 4.12 2.49
C SER A 40 -10.41 4.95 3.04
N LEU A 41 -9.26 4.97 2.35
CA LEU A 41 -8.10 5.75 2.75
C LEU A 41 -8.37 7.27 2.67
N ASN A 42 -9.11 7.71 1.65
CA ASN A 42 -9.51 9.10 1.49
C ASN A 42 -10.42 9.57 2.63
N ASN A 43 -11.35 8.73 3.09
CA ASN A 43 -12.16 9.04 4.27
C ASN A 43 -11.28 9.28 5.52
N GLU A 44 -10.19 8.54 5.67
CA GLU A 44 -9.26 8.78 6.79
C GLU A 44 -8.53 10.12 6.65
N ILE A 45 -8.12 10.47 5.43
CA ILE A 45 -7.46 11.74 5.13
C ILE A 45 -8.40 12.92 5.43
N GLU A 46 -9.66 12.83 5.01
CA GLU A 46 -10.69 13.82 5.32
C GLU A 46 -10.95 13.93 6.83
N ASN A 47 -10.82 12.82 7.56
CA ASN A 47 -10.84 12.79 9.02
C ASN A 47 -9.50 13.18 9.67
N GLY A 48 -8.59 13.81 8.93
CA GLY A 48 -7.35 14.39 9.43
C GLY A 48 -6.18 13.42 9.56
N ALA A 49 -6.21 12.26 8.88
CA ALA A 49 -5.08 11.34 8.88
C ALA A 49 -3.92 11.86 8.02
N LEU A 50 -2.69 11.66 8.50
CA LEU A 50 -1.48 11.88 7.74
C LEU A 50 -1.05 10.58 7.06
N VAL A 51 -0.93 10.57 5.74
CA VAL A 51 -0.37 9.44 4.99
C VAL A 51 1.13 9.65 4.83
N VAL A 52 1.92 8.62 5.14
CA VAL A 52 3.38 8.60 4.96
C VAL A 52 3.74 7.53 3.94
N VAL A 53 4.50 7.92 2.92
CA VAL A 53 5.05 7.00 1.90
C VAL A 53 6.57 7.11 1.85
N GLU A 54 7.24 6.15 1.22
CA GLU A 54 8.70 6.12 1.14
C GLU A 54 9.22 7.06 0.05
N GLY A 55 8.65 7.00 -1.16
CA GLY A 55 9.15 7.75 -2.31
C GLY A 55 8.11 8.60 -3.04
N PRO A 56 8.57 9.56 -3.87
CA PRO A 56 7.68 10.36 -4.72
C PRO A 56 6.92 9.51 -5.74
N LYS A 57 7.49 8.39 -6.19
CA LYS A 57 6.81 7.48 -7.11
C LYS A 57 5.61 6.79 -6.47
N ASP A 58 5.68 6.47 -5.17
CA ASP A 58 4.55 5.92 -4.43
C ASP A 58 3.42 6.95 -4.32
N ALA A 59 3.78 8.21 -4.00
CA ALA A 59 2.81 9.30 -3.94
C ALA A 59 2.11 9.51 -5.29
N ILE A 60 2.87 9.51 -6.39
CA ILE A 60 2.32 9.61 -7.75
C ILE A 60 1.40 8.42 -8.03
N ALA A 61 1.82 7.19 -7.76
CA ALA A 61 1.02 6.01 -8.02
C ALA A 61 -0.29 6.01 -7.22
N LEU A 62 -0.26 6.44 -5.96
CA LEU A 62 -1.47 6.57 -5.14
C LEU A 62 -2.41 7.67 -5.67
N LYS A 63 -1.86 8.80 -6.14
CA LYS A 63 -2.66 9.87 -6.77
C LYS A 63 -3.31 9.42 -8.07
N GLU A 64 -2.58 8.70 -8.91
CA GLU A 64 -3.10 8.17 -10.18
C GLU A 64 -4.30 7.23 -9.96
N ILE A 65 -4.44 6.63 -8.77
CA ILE A 65 -5.56 5.76 -8.42
C ILE A 65 -6.63 6.44 -7.55
N GLY A 66 -6.54 7.76 -7.37
CA GLY A 66 -7.57 8.58 -6.73
C GLY A 66 -7.32 8.96 -5.27
N LEU A 67 -6.08 8.85 -4.76
CA LEU A 67 -5.75 9.37 -3.43
C LEU A 67 -5.95 10.89 -3.36
N LEU A 68 -6.63 11.35 -2.30
CA LEU A 68 -6.77 12.78 -1.98
C LEU A 68 -5.59 13.29 -1.15
N GLY A 69 -5.27 14.56 -1.31
CA GLY A 69 -4.21 15.22 -0.54
C GLY A 69 -2.79 14.83 -0.98
N GLU A 70 -1.81 15.31 -0.20
CA GLU A 70 -0.39 15.04 -0.43
C GLU A 70 0.16 14.13 0.67
N PRO A 71 0.66 12.92 0.33
CA PRO A 71 1.41 12.11 1.28
C PRO A 71 2.69 12.81 1.73
N TYR A 72 3.05 12.62 2.99
CA TYR A 72 4.38 12.97 3.47
C TYR A 72 5.41 11.96 2.94
N LEU A 73 6.48 12.46 2.32
CA LEU A 73 7.58 11.63 1.84
C LEU A 73 8.59 11.38 2.99
N TYR A 74 8.73 10.12 3.39
CA TYR A 74 9.73 9.71 4.36
C TYR A 74 11.13 9.77 3.73
N SER A 75 12.09 10.39 4.43
CA SER A 75 13.49 10.46 4.00
C SER A 75 14.43 9.88 5.05
N HIS A 76 15.20 8.86 4.68
CA HIS A 76 16.17 8.18 5.56
C HIS A 76 17.19 9.12 6.20
N ASN A 77 17.52 10.20 5.51
CA ASN A 77 18.56 11.14 5.91
C ASN A 77 18.01 12.38 6.65
N SER A 78 16.72 12.36 7.02
CA SER A 78 16.07 13.46 7.75
C SER A 78 15.96 13.17 9.24
N ASP A 79 15.96 14.21 10.07
CA ASP A 79 15.72 14.13 11.51
C ASP A 79 14.23 13.88 11.87
N HIS A 80 13.37 13.80 10.86
CA HIS A 80 11.92 13.59 10.96
C HIS A 80 11.20 14.63 11.85
N ILE A 81 11.80 15.79 12.15
CA ILE A 81 11.18 16.81 13.01
C ILE A 81 9.86 17.27 12.40
N GLU A 82 9.83 17.50 11.09
CA GLU A 82 8.63 17.93 10.39
C GLU A 82 7.55 16.85 10.35
N LEU A 83 7.94 15.58 10.11
CA LEU A 83 7.02 14.44 10.20
C LEU A 83 6.32 14.40 11.56
N PHE A 84 7.06 14.51 12.66
CA PHE A 84 6.46 14.47 13.99
C PHE A 84 5.59 15.69 14.28
N LYS A 85 5.99 16.90 13.84
CA LYS A 85 5.16 18.11 13.97
C LYS A 85 3.80 17.95 13.28
N LEU A 86 3.78 17.36 12.08
CA LEU A 86 2.54 17.06 11.35
C LEU A 86 1.76 15.94 12.04
N ALA A 87 2.44 14.87 12.46
CA ALA A 87 1.83 13.72 13.12
C ALA A 87 1.09 14.11 14.41
N PHE A 88 1.62 15.03 15.21
CA PHE A 88 0.95 15.53 16.43
C PHE A 88 -0.35 16.32 16.14
N LYS A 89 -0.49 16.89 14.94
CA LYS A 89 -1.68 17.62 14.51
C LYS A 89 -2.70 16.73 13.80
N SER A 90 -2.33 15.49 13.51
CA SER A 90 -3.12 14.55 12.72
C SER A 90 -3.93 13.63 13.62
N SER A 91 -5.07 13.14 13.13
CA SER A 91 -5.92 12.20 13.87
C SER A 91 -5.23 10.83 14.06
N LYS A 92 -4.46 10.41 13.05
CA LYS A 92 -3.52 9.28 13.07
C LYS A 92 -2.51 9.38 11.92
N VAL A 93 -1.46 8.57 11.99
CA VAL A 93 -0.49 8.40 10.90
C VAL A 93 -0.70 7.06 10.20
N ILE A 94 -1.02 7.07 8.92
CA ILE A 94 -1.14 5.88 8.08
C ILE A 94 0.19 5.65 7.37
N ILE A 95 0.84 4.51 7.64
CA ILE A 95 2.17 4.21 7.12
C ILE A 95 2.05 3.29 5.90
N LEU A 96 2.36 3.80 4.71
CA LEU A 96 2.31 3.11 3.42
C LEU A 96 3.70 3.06 2.79
N VAL A 97 4.53 2.15 3.29
CA VAL A 97 5.90 1.90 2.77
C VAL A 97 6.01 0.52 2.15
N ASP A 98 7.09 0.30 1.40
CA ASP A 98 7.26 -0.91 0.61
C ASP A 98 7.30 -2.20 1.45
N ASN A 99 7.00 -3.34 0.81
CA ASN A 99 7.02 -4.65 1.47
C ASN A 99 8.36 -5.37 1.41
N ASP A 100 9.40 -4.70 0.94
CA ASP A 100 10.76 -5.20 0.93
C ASP A 100 11.43 -5.08 2.32
N ARG A 101 12.76 -5.28 2.36
CA ARG A 101 13.51 -5.21 3.62
C ARG A 101 13.56 -3.80 4.19
N GLU A 102 13.71 -2.80 3.33
CA GLU A 102 13.89 -1.40 3.71
C GLU A 102 12.56 -0.82 4.21
N GLY A 103 11.49 -0.96 3.43
CA GLY A 103 10.15 -0.54 3.85
C GLY A 103 9.69 -1.22 5.15
N ARG A 104 10.04 -2.49 5.38
CA ARG A 104 9.77 -3.15 6.69
C ARG A 104 10.55 -2.52 7.84
N TYR A 105 11.79 -2.11 7.61
CA TYR A 105 12.60 -1.42 8.61
C TYR A 105 11.99 -0.04 8.93
N ILE A 106 11.64 0.75 7.91
CA ILE A 106 10.98 2.05 8.07
C ILE A 106 9.68 1.92 8.86
N CYS A 107 8.82 0.97 8.46
CA CYS A 107 7.54 0.71 9.14
C CYS A 107 7.75 0.41 10.63
N LYS A 108 8.70 -0.47 10.97
CA LYS A 108 9.01 -0.80 12.36
C LYS A 108 9.53 0.42 13.13
N LYS A 109 10.40 1.22 12.51
CA LYS A 109 10.96 2.45 13.11
C LYS A 109 9.85 3.44 13.43
N LEU A 110 9.02 3.79 12.43
CA LEU A 110 7.90 4.73 12.60
C LEU A 110 6.89 4.26 13.64
N VAL A 111 6.50 2.98 13.63
CA VAL A 111 5.61 2.41 14.64
C VAL A 111 6.18 2.57 16.05
N THR A 112 7.48 2.31 16.21
CA THR A 112 8.16 2.42 17.51
C THR A 112 8.20 3.88 17.98
N GLU A 113 8.61 4.81 17.10
CA GLU A 113 8.78 6.22 17.45
C GLU A 113 7.45 6.93 17.68
N LEU A 114 6.44 6.67 16.84
CA LEU A 114 5.08 7.21 17.01
C LEU A 114 4.44 6.66 18.28
N GLY A 115 4.56 5.35 18.52
CA GLY A 115 4.05 4.69 19.73
C GLY A 115 4.68 5.26 21.00
N ALA A 116 6.01 5.45 21.02
CA ALA A 116 6.72 6.05 22.15
C ALA A 116 6.26 7.50 22.45
N LYS A 117 5.72 8.20 21.46
CA LYS A 117 5.18 9.57 21.59
C LYS A 117 3.66 9.61 21.83
N GLY A 118 3.00 8.47 21.95
CA GLY A 118 1.55 8.38 22.12
C GLY A 118 0.74 8.80 20.88
N ILE A 119 1.38 8.86 19.71
CA ILE A 119 0.71 9.23 18.46
C ILE A 119 0.03 7.99 17.87
N LYS A 120 -1.24 8.12 17.48
CA LYS A 120 -1.99 7.04 16.84
C LYS A 120 -1.42 6.75 15.45
N TYR A 121 -1.28 5.47 15.12
CA TYR A 121 -0.80 5.02 13.81
C TYR A 121 -1.62 3.85 13.28
N ASP A 122 -1.55 3.65 11.97
CA ASP A 122 -2.26 2.61 11.23
C ASP A 122 -1.34 1.96 10.18
N ILE A 123 -1.23 0.64 10.25
CA ILE A 123 -0.51 -0.18 9.26
C ILE A 123 -1.45 -1.18 8.55
N TRP A 124 -2.75 -1.08 8.78
CA TRP A 124 -3.76 -1.94 8.19
C TRP A 124 -3.87 -1.72 6.68
N TYR A 125 -3.89 -0.46 6.22
CA TYR A 125 -3.93 -0.13 4.79
C TYR A 125 -2.75 -0.75 4.05
N ARG A 126 -1.53 -0.63 4.59
CA ARG A 126 -0.33 -1.29 4.06
C ARG A 126 -0.55 -2.79 3.90
N LYS A 127 -1.05 -3.47 4.92
CA LYS A 127 -1.34 -4.91 4.86
C LYS A 127 -2.37 -5.23 3.78
N GLN A 128 -3.41 -4.41 3.61
CA GLN A 128 -4.43 -4.64 2.60
C GLN A 128 -3.90 -4.44 1.18
N PHE A 129 -3.12 -3.38 0.91
CA PHE A 129 -2.50 -3.16 -0.40
C PHE A 129 -1.72 -4.39 -0.86
N TYR A 130 -0.82 -4.91 -0.02
CA TYR A 130 -0.02 -6.09 -0.36
C TYR A 130 -0.81 -7.40 -0.38
N LYS A 131 -1.90 -7.50 0.40
CA LYS A 131 -2.78 -8.68 0.38
C LYS A 131 -3.60 -8.73 -0.90
N ILE A 132 -4.21 -7.62 -1.30
CA ILE A 132 -5.05 -7.52 -2.50
C ILE A 132 -4.16 -7.61 -3.74
N GLY A 133 -3.06 -6.86 -3.77
CA GLY A 133 -2.09 -6.82 -4.86
C GLY A 133 -1.16 -8.02 -4.93
N LYS A 134 -1.32 -9.05 -4.07
CA LYS A 134 -0.44 -10.22 -4.04
C LYS A 134 -0.35 -10.88 -5.43
N GLY A 135 0.89 -11.01 -5.91
CA GLY A 135 1.20 -11.57 -7.23
C GLY A 135 0.88 -10.64 -8.41
N MET A 136 0.60 -9.36 -8.13
CA MET A 136 0.36 -8.30 -9.13
C MET A 136 1.28 -7.10 -8.89
N ILE A 137 1.53 -6.75 -7.62
CA ILE A 137 2.46 -5.69 -7.22
C ILE A 137 3.41 -6.18 -6.12
N SER A 138 4.65 -5.71 -6.15
CA SER A 138 5.65 -5.86 -5.08
C SER A 138 5.94 -4.55 -4.36
N HIS A 139 5.75 -3.43 -5.06
CA HIS A 139 5.99 -2.06 -4.61
C HIS A 139 4.72 -1.21 -4.83
N LEU A 140 4.54 -0.14 -4.05
CA LEU A 140 3.38 0.76 -4.22
C LEU A 140 3.39 1.46 -5.59
N GLU A 141 4.57 1.83 -6.10
CA GLU A 141 4.73 2.43 -7.42
C GLU A 141 4.18 1.58 -8.59
N GLU A 142 4.05 0.26 -8.40
CA GLU A 142 3.54 -0.65 -9.44
C GLU A 142 2.01 -0.57 -9.60
N ILE A 143 1.28 0.01 -8.65
CA ILE A 143 -0.19 0.03 -8.66
C ILE A 143 -0.73 0.80 -9.87
N SER A 144 -0.15 1.93 -10.23
CA SER A 144 -0.68 2.70 -11.36
C SER A 144 -0.41 2.05 -12.70
N SER A 145 0.74 1.38 -12.84
CA SER A 145 1.05 0.55 -14.01
C SER A 145 0.11 -0.64 -14.13
N LEU A 146 -0.41 -1.14 -13.01
CA LEU A 146 -1.45 -2.15 -13.02
C LEU A 146 -2.76 -1.57 -13.54
N ILE A 147 -3.24 -0.43 -13.04
CA ILE A 147 -4.49 0.19 -13.51
C ILE A 147 -4.45 0.43 -15.03
N ARG A 148 -3.38 1.05 -15.53
CA ARG A 148 -3.20 1.33 -16.98
C ARG A 148 -3.25 0.10 -17.89
N LYS A 149 -3.00 -1.11 -17.36
CA LYS A 149 -3.05 -2.35 -18.15
C LYS A 149 -4.47 -2.92 -18.29
N PHE A 150 -5.40 -2.48 -17.45
CA PHE A 150 -6.76 -3.04 -17.36
C PHE A 150 -7.86 -2.02 -17.68
N GLU A 151 -7.49 -0.75 -17.88
CA GLU A 151 -8.29 0.26 -18.59
C GLU A 151 -8.00 0.21 -20.09
#